data_AF-A0A969EJZ8-F1
#
_entry.id   AF-A0A969EJZ8-F1
#
_cell.length_a   1.000
_cell.length_b   1.000
_cell.length_c   1.000
_cell.angle_alpha   90.00
_cell.angle_beta   90.00
_cell.angle_gamma   90.00
#
_symmetry.space_group_name_H-M   'P 1'
#
loop_
_entity.id
_entity.type
_entity.pdbx_description
1 polymer ?
#
loop_
_entity_poly.entity_id
_entity_poly.type
_entity_poly.pdbx_seq_one_letter_code
_entity_poly.pdbx_strand_id
1 'polypeptide(L)'
;MKSAVRIIIGVVIATLAMTELFAQKIDADRMDRDIEVAENILGTLIRQKYEKKLFFPLEVEGAYTSGYGVIFRLPGDYFGPLVFSTSDREGNIMMLDAGPGAYSFDFSVPEIAFNFNENHNEDVIEFEDKIIAKEKEAKEREKEANELSGKAEEMERKAREMERSSRSYSNRIQLSNMSSDSLRQIYKDKIVEASKTFLADYGDLIGQLGTEEKIMITNRNDRGRQVWGGNMKNSYLSVEVSKGDIQQYRSGKLSREQFMGKIKVVNTESTTETEPDLELMSSIFNRLYRTDLSKTYFTNDRIYYERLKDFGVIYYMKVYSSNYLKEPGHHSMPTVGLLDVNQQERDKKVKELLPLFEEDIKQNILDYGRTVKSLKENEVLTFDIKLTKCEGCGIPTNLEVSIKASVLNDYNTGKITKEGALSKFMVKRGENQ
;
A
#
# COMPACT_ATOMS: atom_id res chain seq x y z
N MET A 1 56.63 -9.92 23.02
CA MET A 1 55.63 -8.87 22.69
C MET A 1 54.80 -9.13 21.44
N LYS A 2 55.36 -9.49 20.26
CA LYS A 2 54.56 -9.69 19.02
C LYS A 2 53.50 -10.80 19.08
N SER A 3 53.71 -11.86 19.86
CA SER A 3 52.74 -12.95 20.04
C SER A 3 51.55 -12.55 20.93
N ALA A 4 51.78 -11.76 21.99
CA ALA A 4 50.72 -11.28 22.86
C ALA A 4 49.75 -10.32 22.15
N VAL A 5 50.25 -9.45 21.27
CA VAL A 5 49.43 -8.52 20.49
C VAL A 5 48.51 -9.26 19.51
N ARG A 6 48.97 -10.37 18.90
CA ARG A 6 48.14 -11.18 18.00
C ARG A 6 47.01 -11.91 18.73
N ILE A 7 47.25 -12.37 19.96
CA ILE A 7 46.23 -13.02 20.78
C ILE A 7 45.16 -12.00 21.21
N ILE A 8 45.57 -10.80 21.62
CA ILE A 8 44.63 -9.74 22.04
C ILE A 8 43.77 -9.29 20.85
N ILE A 9 44.34 -9.10 19.67
CA ILE A 9 43.58 -8.74 18.45
C ILE A 9 42.62 -9.88 18.07
N GLY A 10 43.04 -11.14 18.16
CA GLY A 10 42.18 -12.30 17.90
C GLY A 10 40.99 -12.40 18.87
N VAL A 11 41.20 -12.12 20.16
CA VAL A 11 40.13 -12.13 21.17
C VAL A 11 39.16 -10.96 20.95
N VAL A 12 39.65 -9.77 20.62
CA VAL A 12 38.79 -8.59 20.34
C VAL A 12 37.92 -8.81 19.10
N ILE A 13 38.47 -9.42 18.05
CA ILE A 13 37.71 -9.78 16.84
C ILE A 13 36.70 -10.89 17.13
N ALA A 14 37.06 -11.89 17.93
CA ALA A 14 36.14 -12.97 18.33
C ALA A 14 35.00 -12.47 19.24
N THR A 15 35.23 -11.49 20.11
CA THR A 15 34.18 -10.89 20.94
C THR A 15 33.25 -9.97 20.15
N LEU A 16 33.74 -9.30 19.10
CA LEU A 16 32.91 -8.47 18.21
C LEU A 16 32.05 -9.33 17.26
N ALA A 17 32.48 -10.55 16.94
CA ALA A 17 31.70 -11.47 16.11
C ALA A 17 30.56 -12.17 16.86
N MET A 18 30.53 -12.14 18.21
CA MET A 18 29.49 -12.79 19.01
C MET A 18 28.31 -11.88 19.39
N THR A 19 28.34 -10.58 19.07
CA THR A 19 27.25 -9.65 19.40
C THR A 19 26.08 -9.65 18.40
N GLU A 20 26.18 -10.37 17.28
CA GLU A 20 25.13 -10.38 16.23
C GLU A 20 23.98 -11.38 16.45
N LEU A 21 23.99 -12.16 17.55
CA LEU A 21 22.99 -13.23 17.75
C LEU A 21 21.88 -12.91 18.76
N PHE A 22 21.86 -11.72 19.36
CA PHE A 22 20.68 -11.25 20.08
C PHE A 22 19.73 -10.53 19.12
N ALA A 23 19.23 -11.26 18.11
CA ALA A 23 18.02 -10.85 17.43
C ALA A 23 16.93 -10.72 18.50
N GLN A 24 16.55 -9.49 18.83
CA GLN A 24 15.49 -9.23 19.78
C GLN A 24 14.26 -10.00 19.30
N LYS A 25 13.74 -10.88 20.15
CA LYS A 25 12.53 -11.64 19.82
C LYS A 25 11.43 -10.61 19.58
N ILE A 26 10.95 -10.52 18.35
CA ILE A 26 9.90 -9.58 17.97
C ILE A 26 8.65 -9.94 18.78
N ASP A 27 8.11 -8.93 19.44
CA ASP A 27 6.81 -8.98 20.10
C ASP A 27 5.75 -8.75 19.02
N ALA A 28 5.12 -9.86 18.60
CA ALA A 28 4.10 -9.86 17.54
C ALA A 28 2.92 -8.95 17.89
N ASP A 29 2.40 -9.03 19.12
CA ASP A 29 1.25 -8.23 19.56
C ASP A 29 1.57 -6.74 19.53
N ARG A 30 2.81 -6.36 19.89
CA ARG A 30 3.25 -4.97 19.77
C ARG A 30 3.43 -4.55 18.32
N MET A 31 3.98 -5.41 17.46
CA MET A 31 4.17 -5.10 16.04
C MET A 31 2.83 -4.86 15.36
N ASP A 32 1.83 -5.71 15.63
CA ASP A 32 0.50 -5.59 15.05
C ASP A 32 -0.17 -4.27 15.49
N ARG A 33 -0.04 -3.88 16.76
CA ARG A 33 -0.52 -2.57 17.23
C ARG A 33 0.20 -1.40 16.56
N ASP A 34 1.53 -1.46 16.42
CA ASP A 34 2.31 -0.41 15.77
C ASP A 34 1.90 -0.26 14.29
N ILE A 35 1.61 -1.38 13.62
CA ILE A 35 1.12 -1.43 12.23
C ILE A 35 -0.28 -0.82 12.13
N GLU A 36 -1.24 -1.20 12.98
CA GLU A 36 -2.61 -0.67 12.97
C GLU A 36 -2.63 0.86 13.21
N VAL A 37 -1.78 1.35 14.12
CA VAL A 37 -1.62 2.79 14.35
C VAL A 37 -1.05 3.47 13.10
N ALA A 38 -0.04 2.87 12.49
CA ALA A 38 0.58 3.38 11.27
C ALA A 38 -0.39 3.41 10.07
N GLU A 39 -1.24 2.39 9.89
CA GLU A 39 -2.30 2.34 8.88
C GLU A 39 -3.25 3.53 9.01
N ASN A 40 -3.71 3.79 10.24
CA ASN A 40 -4.62 4.90 10.54
C ASN A 40 -3.99 6.26 10.26
N ILE A 41 -2.72 6.46 10.61
CA ILE A 41 -1.99 7.70 10.35
C ILE A 41 -1.79 7.89 8.84
N LEU A 42 -1.30 6.86 8.13
CA LEU A 42 -1.09 6.91 6.69
C LEU A 42 -2.41 7.18 5.94
N GLY A 43 -3.48 6.48 6.32
CA GLY A 43 -4.81 6.70 5.77
C GLY A 43 -5.31 8.13 6.02
N THR A 44 -5.06 8.69 7.19
CA THR A 44 -5.42 10.09 7.53
C THR A 44 -4.61 11.10 6.71
N LEU A 45 -3.29 10.91 6.59
CA LEU A 45 -2.42 11.79 5.80
C LEU A 45 -2.84 11.80 4.32
N ILE A 46 -3.15 10.63 3.76
CA ILE A 46 -3.64 10.52 2.38
C ILE A 46 -4.99 11.24 2.25
N ARG A 47 -5.94 11.01 3.16
CA ARG A 47 -7.25 11.72 3.17
C ARG A 47 -7.08 13.23 3.27
N GLN A 48 -6.15 13.74 4.10
CA GLN A 48 -5.90 15.18 4.23
C GLN A 48 -5.37 15.82 2.94
N LYS A 49 -4.58 15.09 2.13
CA LYS A 49 -4.14 15.59 0.81
C LYS A 49 -5.27 15.68 -0.20
N TYR A 50 -6.37 14.98 0.04
CA TYR A 50 -7.61 15.08 -0.71
C TYR A 50 -8.58 16.00 0.03
N GLU A 51 -8.62 17.28 -0.34
CA GLU A 51 -9.54 18.28 0.23
C GLU A 51 -11.03 17.87 0.17
N LYS A 52 -11.36 16.85 -0.63
CA LYS A 52 -12.71 16.29 -0.77
C LYS A 52 -12.79 14.90 -0.15
N LYS A 53 -13.95 14.61 0.45
CA LYS A 53 -14.31 13.26 0.92
C LYS A 53 -14.16 12.30 -0.26
N LEU A 54 -13.21 11.36 -0.15
CA LEU A 54 -13.15 10.22 -1.06
C LEU A 54 -14.50 9.49 -0.98
N PHE A 55 -15.07 9.17 -2.13
CA PHE A 55 -16.36 8.47 -2.19
C PHE A 55 -16.29 7.09 -1.54
N PHE A 56 -15.11 6.47 -1.56
CA PHE A 56 -14.84 5.18 -0.95
C PHE A 56 -13.92 5.31 0.27
N PRO A 57 -14.12 4.45 1.28
CA PRO A 57 -13.18 4.35 2.38
C PRO A 57 -11.81 3.94 1.83
N LEU A 58 -10.80 4.78 2.06
CA LEU A 58 -9.41 4.38 1.87
C LEU A 58 -9.01 3.51 3.06
N GLU A 59 -8.89 2.21 2.79
CA GLU A 59 -8.38 1.19 3.70
C GLU A 59 -6.91 0.94 3.38
N VAL A 60 -6.04 1.09 4.36
CA VAL A 60 -4.62 0.80 4.25
C VAL A 60 -4.38 -0.51 4.99
N GLU A 61 -3.84 -1.52 4.31
CA GLU A 61 -3.53 -2.82 4.92
C GLU A 61 -2.02 -2.97 5.10
N GLY A 62 -1.56 -3.08 6.34
CA GLY A 62 -0.18 -3.28 6.75
C GLY A 62 0.11 -4.75 7.04
N ALA A 63 1.28 -5.23 6.64
CA ALA A 63 1.75 -6.56 6.98
C ALA A 63 3.26 -6.57 7.23
N TYR A 64 3.70 -7.25 8.30
CA TYR A 64 5.10 -7.49 8.56
C TYR A 64 5.59 -8.76 7.86
N THR A 65 6.75 -8.69 7.21
CA THR A 65 7.47 -9.82 6.66
C THR A 65 8.86 -9.88 7.26
N SER A 66 9.17 -10.97 7.98
CA SER A 66 10.48 -11.16 8.63
C SER A 66 11.65 -11.01 7.66
N GLY A 67 12.61 -10.17 8.00
CA GLY A 67 13.82 -9.91 7.20
C GLY A 67 13.60 -8.96 6.02
N TYR A 68 12.35 -8.54 5.76
CA TYR A 68 12.02 -7.55 4.74
C TYR A 68 11.52 -6.25 5.36
N GLY A 69 10.66 -6.33 6.38
CA GLY A 69 10.06 -5.20 7.07
C GLY A 69 8.54 -5.10 6.86
N VAL A 70 7.99 -3.89 6.93
CA VAL A 70 6.53 -3.66 6.84
C VAL A 70 6.12 -3.18 5.46
N ILE A 71 5.03 -3.75 4.95
CA ILE A 71 4.41 -3.38 3.68
C ILE A 71 3.01 -2.85 3.96
N PHE A 72 2.77 -1.57 3.64
CA PHE A 72 1.45 -0.96 3.59
C PHE A 72 0.91 -1.03 2.17
N ARG A 73 -0.26 -1.65 2.00
CA ARG A 73 -0.98 -1.78 0.74
C ARG A 73 -2.08 -0.74 0.68
N LEU A 74 -2.06 0.04 -0.39
CA LEU A 74 -3.11 0.94 -0.80
C LEU A 74 -3.97 0.23 -1.84
N PRO A 75 -5.28 0.50 -1.90
CA PRO A 75 -6.13 -0.22 -2.83
C PRO A 75 -5.86 0.28 -4.27
N GLY A 76 -5.46 -0.65 -5.15
CA GLY A 76 -4.92 -0.41 -6.49
C GLY A 76 -5.72 0.49 -7.45
N ASP A 77 -7.04 0.57 -7.28
CA ASP A 77 -7.96 1.11 -8.29
C ASP A 77 -8.65 2.44 -7.92
N TYR A 78 -8.35 3.02 -6.75
CA TYR A 78 -9.05 4.22 -6.27
C TYR A 78 -8.37 5.55 -6.64
N PHE A 79 -7.39 5.52 -7.53
CA PHE A 79 -6.55 6.70 -7.82
C PHE A 79 -7.10 7.63 -8.91
N GLY A 80 -8.39 7.51 -9.23
CA GLY A 80 -9.09 8.46 -10.08
C GLY A 80 -10.50 8.73 -9.53
N PRO A 81 -11.07 9.92 -9.80
CA PRO A 81 -12.50 10.12 -9.62
C PRO A 81 -13.23 9.02 -10.38
N LEU A 82 -14.31 8.48 -9.82
CA LEU A 82 -15.22 7.63 -10.59
C LEU A 82 -15.75 8.46 -11.75
N VAL A 83 -15.15 8.27 -12.92
CA VAL A 83 -15.62 8.86 -14.16
C VAL A 83 -16.63 7.88 -14.73
N PHE A 84 -17.91 8.14 -14.45
CA PHE A 84 -18.98 7.51 -15.22
C PHE A 84 -19.04 8.23 -16.56
N SER A 85 -18.56 7.57 -17.61
CA SER A 85 -18.91 7.97 -18.97
C SER A 85 -20.39 7.63 -19.16
N THR A 86 -21.26 8.64 -19.15
CA THR A 86 -22.58 8.47 -19.76
C THR A 86 -22.36 8.44 -21.27
N SER A 87 -23.07 7.56 -21.98
CA SER A 87 -22.91 7.33 -23.42
C SER A 87 -23.42 8.49 -24.29
N ASP A 88 -23.56 9.69 -23.74
CA ASP A 88 -24.01 10.85 -24.49
C ASP A 88 -22.85 11.35 -25.36
N ARG A 89 -23.17 11.56 -26.65
CA ARG A 89 -22.27 11.80 -27.79
C ARG A 89 -21.32 13.01 -27.67
N GLU A 90 -21.27 13.68 -26.53
CA GLU A 90 -20.49 14.91 -26.31
C GLU A 90 -19.35 14.77 -25.30
N GLY A 91 -19.06 13.59 -24.74
CA GLY A 91 -17.84 13.37 -23.96
C GLY A 91 -17.77 14.15 -22.64
N ASN A 92 -18.91 14.63 -22.13
CA ASN A 92 -18.98 15.30 -20.84
C ASN A 92 -18.71 14.29 -19.72
N ILE A 93 -17.58 14.47 -19.03
CA ILE A 93 -17.21 13.70 -17.84
C ILE A 93 -18.06 14.20 -16.67
N MET A 94 -19.10 13.45 -16.30
CA MET A 94 -19.79 13.70 -15.02
C MET A 94 -18.93 13.14 -13.88
N MET A 95 -18.29 14.05 -13.14
CA MET A 95 -17.77 13.70 -11.81
C MET A 95 -18.94 13.61 -10.83
N LEU A 96 -19.16 12.43 -10.26
CA LEU A 96 -20.10 12.24 -9.16
C LEU A 96 -19.52 12.89 -7.89
N ASP A 97 -19.64 14.21 -7.76
CA ASP A 97 -19.32 14.95 -6.54
C ASP A 97 -20.44 14.64 -5.55
N ALA A 98 -20.13 13.96 -4.44
CA ALA A 98 -21.05 13.84 -3.32
C ALA A 98 -21.32 15.25 -2.78
N GLY A 99 -22.40 15.87 -3.27
CA GLY A 99 -22.78 17.22 -2.87
C GLY A 99 -22.95 17.31 -1.35
N PRO A 100 -22.64 18.47 -0.74
CA PRO A 100 -22.84 18.69 0.69
C PRO A 100 -24.35 18.75 0.97
N GLY A 101 -24.95 17.60 1.31
CA GLY A 101 -26.39 17.52 1.50
C GLY A 101 -26.88 16.19 2.04
N ALA A 102 -26.32 15.69 3.14
CA ALA A 102 -27.00 14.85 4.15
C ALA A 102 -26.02 14.51 5.28
N TYR A 103 -26.55 14.40 6.50
CA TYR A 103 -25.88 14.13 7.79
C TYR A 103 -25.30 15.38 8.49
N SER A 104 -26.19 16.19 9.05
CA SER A 104 -25.90 16.98 10.25
C SER A 104 -26.37 16.19 11.48
N PHE A 105 -25.46 15.91 12.42
CA PHE A 105 -25.83 15.50 13.77
C PHE A 105 -25.99 16.77 14.61
N ASP A 106 -27.17 16.95 15.19
CA ASP A 106 -27.52 18.09 16.03
C ASP A 106 -27.36 17.67 17.51
N PHE A 107 -26.48 18.35 18.25
CA PHE A 107 -26.33 18.16 19.69
C PHE A 107 -26.95 19.35 20.39
N SER A 108 -28.11 19.11 21.01
CA SER A 108 -28.76 20.09 21.89
C SER A 108 -28.06 20.12 23.24
N VAL A 109 -27.58 21.31 23.63
CA VAL A 109 -27.09 21.60 24.98
C VAL A 109 -28.23 22.27 25.76
N PRO A 110 -28.59 21.82 26.97
CA PRO A 110 -29.60 22.50 27.77
C PRO A 110 -29.02 23.77 28.44
N GLU A 111 -29.69 24.90 28.25
CA GLU A 111 -29.46 26.14 28.98
C GLU A 111 -29.87 25.99 30.46
N ILE A 112 -28.96 26.39 31.37
CA ILE A 112 -29.23 26.51 32.80
C ILE A 112 -29.46 27.99 33.10
N ALA A 113 -30.72 28.35 33.42
CA ALA A 113 -31.09 29.69 33.86
C ALA A 113 -30.84 29.86 35.37
N PHE A 114 -30.09 30.88 35.75
CA PHE A 114 -29.92 31.33 37.15
C PHE A 114 -30.86 32.51 37.43
N ASN A 115 -31.77 32.34 38.40
CA ASN A 115 -32.56 33.41 38.99
C ASN A 115 -31.78 34.03 40.16
N PHE A 116 -31.53 35.35 40.11
CA PHE A 116 -31.09 36.13 41.26
C PHE A 116 -32.23 37.03 41.74
N ASN A 117 -32.44 37.00 43.06
CA ASN A 117 -33.50 37.67 43.78
C ASN A 117 -32.95 39.00 44.35
N GLU A 118 -33.63 40.12 44.07
CA GLU A 118 -33.33 41.44 44.62
C GLU A 118 -34.07 41.69 45.93
N ASN A 119 -33.45 42.46 46.84
CA ASN A 119 -34.19 43.23 47.85
C ASN A 119 -33.45 44.51 48.25
N HIS A 120 -34.18 45.63 48.07
CA HIS A 120 -34.21 46.93 48.77
C HIS A 120 -32.94 47.74 49.08
N ASN A 121 -32.94 49.01 48.66
CA ASN A 121 -33.37 50.12 49.53
C ASN A 121 -33.53 51.45 48.74
N GLU A 122 -34.49 52.26 49.20
CA GLU A 122 -34.87 53.59 48.69
C GLU A 122 -33.95 54.71 49.19
N ASP A 123 -34.05 55.85 48.48
CA ASP A 123 -33.65 57.23 48.79
C ASP A 123 -32.41 57.74 48.06
N VAL A 124 -32.59 58.46 46.93
CA VAL A 124 -32.11 59.85 46.65
C VAL A 124 -32.79 60.37 45.36
N ILE A 125 -33.98 60.97 45.50
CA ILE A 125 -34.76 61.56 44.41
C ILE A 125 -34.34 63.03 44.21
N GLU A 126 -33.39 63.28 43.30
CA GLU A 126 -33.30 64.51 42.45
C GLU A 126 -32.03 64.56 41.56
N PHE A 127 -31.11 63.59 41.69
CA PHE A 127 -29.99 63.40 40.75
C PHE A 127 -30.21 62.25 39.74
N GLU A 128 -31.21 61.39 40.02
CA GLU A 128 -31.53 60.19 39.24
C GLU A 128 -32.09 60.50 37.85
N ASP A 129 -32.90 61.53 37.65
CA ASP A 129 -33.51 61.79 36.34
C ASP A 129 -32.47 62.11 35.23
N LYS A 130 -31.34 62.73 35.59
CA LYS A 130 -30.23 62.98 34.66
C LYS A 130 -29.38 61.72 34.43
N ILE A 131 -29.27 60.84 35.42
CA ILE A 131 -28.55 59.56 35.31
C ILE A 131 -29.39 58.57 34.50
N ILE A 132 -30.70 58.47 34.76
CA ILE A 132 -31.67 57.65 34.03
C ILE A 132 -31.76 58.10 32.58
N ALA A 133 -31.77 59.41 32.29
CA ALA A 133 -31.75 59.90 30.91
C ALA A 133 -30.45 59.52 30.18
N LYS A 134 -29.29 59.65 30.84
CA LYS A 134 -28.00 59.23 30.27
C LYS A 134 -27.84 57.72 30.16
N GLU A 135 -28.39 56.94 31.09
CA GLU A 135 -28.42 55.48 31.02
C GLU A 135 -29.34 55.00 29.92
N LYS A 136 -30.47 55.67 29.70
CA LYS A 136 -31.39 55.34 28.61
C LYS A 136 -30.76 55.61 27.26
N GLU A 137 -30.06 56.74 27.12
CA GLU A 137 -29.29 57.07 25.93
C GLU A 137 -28.08 56.12 25.75
N ALA A 138 -27.41 55.72 26.82
CA ALA A 138 -26.33 54.74 26.78
C ALA A 138 -26.82 53.35 26.38
N LYS A 139 -27.97 52.89 26.92
CA LYS A 139 -28.61 51.62 26.56
C LYS A 139 -29.12 51.61 25.12
N GLU A 140 -29.60 52.74 24.60
CA GLU A 140 -29.97 52.87 23.19
C GLU A 140 -28.73 52.79 22.29
N ARG A 141 -27.64 53.50 22.63
CA ARG A 141 -26.37 53.40 21.89
C ARG A 141 -25.74 52.01 21.98
N GLU A 142 -25.87 51.32 23.10
CA GLU A 142 -25.39 49.94 23.27
C GLU A 142 -26.22 48.96 22.44
N LYS A 143 -27.55 49.13 22.38
CA LYS A 143 -28.40 48.34 21.47
C LYS A 143 -28.04 48.57 20.01
N GLU A 144 -27.84 49.82 19.59
CA GLU A 144 -27.40 50.13 18.22
C GLU A 144 -26.02 49.56 17.90
N ALA A 145 -25.07 49.63 18.85
CA ALA A 145 -23.74 49.06 18.70
C ALA A 145 -23.78 47.53 18.58
N ASN A 146 -24.61 46.85 19.39
CA ASN A 146 -24.80 45.41 19.32
C ASN A 146 -25.49 44.97 18.01
N GLU A 147 -26.46 45.75 17.52
CA GLU A 147 -27.11 45.47 16.24
C GLU A 147 -26.17 45.67 15.04
N LEU A 148 -25.31 46.68 15.10
CA LEU A 148 -24.24 46.91 14.12
C LEU A 148 -23.17 45.81 14.15
N SER A 149 -22.77 45.37 15.35
CA SER A 149 -21.84 44.25 15.54
C SER A 149 -22.39 42.96 14.96
N GLY A 150 -23.66 42.63 15.24
CA GLY A 150 -24.31 41.45 14.68
C GLY A 150 -24.41 41.48 13.15
N LYS A 151 -24.72 42.64 12.56
CA LYS A 151 -24.73 42.82 11.09
C LYS A 151 -23.34 42.68 10.48
N ALA A 152 -22.29 43.16 11.15
CA ALA A 152 -20.91 43.03 10.70
C ALA A 152 -20.44 41.56 10.70
N GLU A 153 -20.73 40.81 11.76
CA GLU A 153 -20.42 39.38 11.85
C GLU A 153 -21.17 38.56 10.80
N GLU A 154 -22.45 38.86 10.54
CA GLU A 154 -23.22 38.19 9.50
C GLU A 154 -22.65 38.46 8.10
N MET A 155 -22.22 39.71 7.84
CA MET A 155 -21.60 40.10 6.59
C MET A 155 -20.24 39.42 6.39
N GLU A 156 -19.43 39.31 7.44
CA GLU A 156 -18.16 38.58 7.40
C GLU A 156 -18.37 37.08 7.18
N ARG A 157 -19.39 36.48 7.81
CA ARG A 157 -19.75 35.07 7.58
C ARG A 157 -20.15 34.83 6.12
N LYS A 158 -21.00 35.70 5.55
CA LYS A 158 -21.40 35.64 4.13
C LYS A 158 -20.21 35.85 3.18
N ALA A 159 -19.29 36.76 3.51
CA ALA A 159 -18.07 36.98 2.73
C ALA A 159 -17.17 35.73 2.72
N ARG A 160 -16.98 35.08 3.88
CA ARG A 160 -16.21 33.82 3.98
C ARG A 160 -16.89 32.66 3.22
N GLU A 161 -18.22 32.56 3.24
CA GLU A 161 -18.95 31.58 2.45
C GLU A 161 -18.85 31.85 0.95
N MET A 162 -18.93 33.11 0.53
CA MET A 162 -18.78 33.51 -0.86
C MET A 162 -17.35 33.26 -1.37
N GLU A 163 -16.34 33.54 -0.57
CA GLU A 163 -14.94 33.27 -0.93
C GLU A 163 -14.66 31.76 -1.04
N ARG A 164 -15.22 30.95 -0.14
CA ARG A 164 -15.17 29.48 -0.22
C ARG A 164 -15.87 28.96 -1.47
N SER A 165 -17.03 29.50 -1.84
CA SER A 165 -17.76 29.07 -3.03
C SER A 165 -17.06 29.49 -4.32
N SER A 166 -16.49 30.70 -4.38
CA SER A 166 -15.69 31.15 -5.52
C SER A 166 -14.41 30.33 -5.72
N ARG A 167 -13.66 30.01 -4.65
CA ARG A 167 -12.49 29.12 -4.73
C ARG A 167 -12.87 27.71 -5.16
N SER A 168 -14.01 27.20 -4.68
CA SER A 168 -14.53 25.90 -5.12
C SER A 168 -14.95 25.91 -6.60
N TYR A 169 -15.45 27.03 -7.12
CA TYR A 169 -15.90 27.15 -8.50
C TYR A 169 -14.73 27.31 -9.48
N SER A 170 -13.70 28.12 -9.15
CA SER A 170 -12.51 28.25 -9.98
C SER A 170 -11.71 26.95 -10.06
N ASN A 171 -11.56 26.23 -8.95
CA ASN A 171 -10.93 24.90 -8.93
C ASN A 171 -11.72 23.87 -9.76
N ARG A 172 -13.06 23.99 -9.83
CA ARG A 172 -13.91 23.11 -10.65
C ARG A 172 -13.66 23.29 -12.15
N ILE A 173 -13.58 24.53 -12.62
CA ILE A 173 -13.32 24.83 -14.04
C ILE A 173 -11.92 24.36 -14.45
N GLN A 174 -10.94 24.50 -13.55
CA GLN A 174 -9.60 23.99 -13.84
C GLN A 174 -9.59 22.46 -13.94
N LEU A 175 -10.23 21.74 -13.01
CA LEU A 175 -10.26 20.27 -13.00
C LEU A 175 -11.11 19.67 -14.12
N SER A 176 -12.20 20.32 -14.56
CA SER A 176 -13.06 19.81 -15.65
C SER A 176 -12.36 19.84 -17.02
N ASN A 177 -11.35 20.69 -17.18
CA ASN A 177 -10.59 20.82 -18.42
C ASN A 177 -9.32 19.95 -18.45
N MET A 178 -9.04 19.19 -17.39
CA MET A 178 -7.88 18.30 -17.34
C MET A 178 -8.20 16.93 -17.94
N SER A 179 -7.27 16.39 -18.72
CA SER A 179 -7.36 15.00 -19.16
C SER A 179 -7.34 14.04 -17.96
N SER A 180 -7.97 12.87 -18.10
CA SER A 180 -7.94 11.80 -17.10
C SER A 180 -6.52 11.46 -16.64
N ASP A 181 -5.54 11.49 -17.57
CA ASP A 181 -4.14 11.19 -17.27
C ASP A 181 -3.50 12.25 -16.35
N SER A 182 -3.78 13.53 -16.60
CA SER A 182 -3.29 14.62 -15.73
C SER A 182 -3.89 14.54 -14.33
N LEU A 183 -5.17 14.19 -14.20
CA LEU A 183 -5.79 13.96 -12.90
C LEU A 183 -5.10 12.81 -12.17
N ARG A 184 -4.97 11.64 -12.82
CA ARG A 184 -4.28 10.47 -12.23
C ARG A 184 -2.89 10.84 -11.72
N GLN A 185 -2.12 11.61 -12.49
CA GLN A 185 -0.78 12.04 -12.07
C GLN A 185 -0.84 12.91 -10.81
N ILE A 186 -1.77 13.85 -10.71
CA ILE A 186 -1.97 14.65 -9.49
C ILE A 186 -2.33 13.76 -8.29
N TYR A 187 -3.23 12.78 -8.48
CA TYR A 187 -3.59 11.84 -7.40
C TYR A 187 -2.36 11.04 -6.94
N LYS A 188 -1.56 10.53 -7.88
CA LYS A 188 -0.30 9.82 -7.59
C LYS A 188 0.68 10.70 -6.82
N ASP A 189 0.91 11.93 -7.26
CA ASP A 189 1.86 12.85 -6.64
C ASP A 189 1.45 13.18 -5.19
N LYS A 190 0.15 13.37 -4.94
CA LYS A 190 -0.39 13.56 -3.58
C LYS A 190 -0.13 12.37 -2.66
N ILE A 191 -0.27 11.14 -3.18
CA ILE A 191 0.02 9.92 -2.40
C ILE A 191 1.51 9.79 -2.13
N VAL A 192 2.35 10.07 -3.14
CA VAL A 192 3.81 10.07 -2.96
C VAL A 192 4.20 11.06 -1.88
N GLU A 193 3.62 12.27 -1.90
CA GLU A 193 3.88 13.29 -0.89
C GLU A 193 3.39 12.87 0.51
N ALA A 194 2.18 12.33 0.62
CA ALA A 194 1.65 11.79 1.88
C ALA A 194 2.53 10.64 2.42
N SER A 195 2.95 9.73 1.54
CA SER A 195 3.80 8.59 1.86
C SER A 195 5.18 9.05 2.34
N LYS A 196 5.79 10.02 1.65
CA LYS A 196 7.06 10.62 2.07
C LYS A 196 6.96 11.29 3.43
N THR A 197 5.88 12.02 3.67
CA THR A 197 5.59 12.68 4.95
C THR A 197 5.42 11.64 6.06
N PHE A 198 4.64 10.59 5.79
CA PHE A 198 4.46 9.46 6.70
C PHE A 198 5.81 8.82 7.07
N LEU A 199 6.63 8.47 6.09
CA LEU A 199 7.92 7.82 6.32
C LEU A 199 8.89 8.71 7.11
N ALA A 200 8.89 10.02 6.85
CA ALA A 200 9.75 10.96 7.57
C ALA A 200 9.30 11.18 9.02
N ASP A 201 8.01 11.43 9.22
CA ASP A 201 7.51 11.94 10.50
C ASP A 201 7.01 10.81 11.42
N TYR A 202 6.58 9.69 10.85
CA TYR A 202 5.94 8.56 11.55
C TYR A 202 6.57 7.20 11.26
N GLY A 203 7.52 7.09 10.32
CA GLY A 203 8.19 5.82 10.01
C GLY A 203 8.93 5.19 11.19
N ASP A 204 9.21 5.98 12.24
CA ASP A 204 9.85 5.46 13.45
C ASP A 204 8.90 4.72 14.40
N LEU A 205 7.57 4.88 14.24
CA LEU A 205 6.56 4.22 15.07
C LEU A 205 6.71 2.69 15.05
N ILE A 206 7.18 2.15 13.92
CA ILE A 206 7.48 0.72 13.78
C ILE A 206 8.88 0.47 14.38
N GLY A 207 8.94 0.43 15.70
CA GLY A 207 10.20 0.43 16.46
C GLY A 207 10.96 -0.89 16.44
N GLN A 208 10.27 -2.00 16.15
CA GLN A 208 10.83 -3.36 16.21
C GLN A 208 11.54 -3.81 14.92
N LEU A 209 11.59 -2.96 13.90
CA LEU A 209 12.27 -3.28 12.64
C LEU A 209 13.79 -3.25 12.78
N GLY A 210 14.45 -4.24 12.19
CA GLY A 210 15.90 -4.25 12.03
C GLY A 210 16.39 -3.12 11.11
N THR A 211 17.66 -2.72 11.23
CA THR A 211 18.23 -1.61 10.43
C THR A 211 18.19 -1.87 8.93
N GLU A 212 18.32 -3.13 8.53
CA GLU A 212 18.30 -3.59 7.14
C GLU A 212 16.88 -3.80 6.59
N GLU A 213 15.88 -3.87 7.47
CA GLU A 213 14.48 -3.97 7.06
C GLU A 213 13.98 -2.61 6.54
N LYS A 214 12.94 -2.64 5.73
CA LYS A 214 12.38 -1.44 5.08
C LYS A 214 10.89 -1.30 5.30
N ILE A 215 10.42 -0.07 5.20
CA ILE A 215 8.99 0.25 5.15
C ILE A 215 8.65 0.56 3.70
N MET A 216 7.67 -0.16 3.17
CA MET A 216 7.18 -0.02 1.80
C MET A 216 5.71 0.35 1.80
N ILE A 217 5.34 1.38 1.06
CA ILE A 217 3.95 1.74 0.77
C ILE A 217 3.72 1.46 -0.72
N THR A 218 2.79 0.57 -1.04
CA THR A 218 2.53 0.17 -2.43
C THR A 218 1.05 0.08 -2.71
N ASN A 219 0.64 0.26 -3.96
CA ASN A 219 -0.73 -0.03 -4.38
C ASN A 219 -0.90 -1.39 -5.07
N ARG A 220 0.10 -2.28 -4.94
CA ARG A 220 0.02 -3.65 -5.44
C ARG A 220 -1.00 -4.43 -4.64
N ASN A 221 -2.05 -4.89 -5.32
CA ASN A 221 -2.96 -5.87 -4.76
C ASN A 221 -2.46 -7.28 -5.09
N ASP A 222 -2.14 -8.08 -4.07
CA ASP A 222 -1.82 -9.51 -4.23
C ASP A 222 -3.08 -10.33 -4.59
N ARG A 223 -4.26 -9.76 -4.33
CA ARG A 223 -5.53 -10.31 -4.77
C ARG A 223 -5.76 -9.77 -6.17
N GLY A 224 -5.46 -10.59 -7.19
CA GLY A 224 -5.78 -10.35 -8.61
C GLY A 224 -7.28 -10.20 -8.90
N ARG A 225 -7.98 -9.33 -8.16
CA ARG A 225 -9.31 -8.85 -8.48
C ARG A 225 -9.16 -7.98 -9.71
N GLN A 226 -9.35 -8.63 -10.85
CA GLN A 226 -9.72 -7.99 -12.09
C GLN A 226 -11.02 -7.21 -11.79
N VAL A 227 -10.91 -5.90 -11.55
CA VAL A 227 -12.08 -5.07 -11.29
C VAL A 227 -12.98 -5.11 -12.53
N TRP A 228 -14.27 -5.28 -12.26
CA TRP A 228 -15.33 -5.35 -13.26
C TRP A 228 -15.32 -4.08 -14.12
N GLY A 229 -14.92 -4.21 -15.39
CA GLY A 229 -15.13 -3.18 -16.41
C GLY A 229 -13.92 -2.31 -16.71
N GLY A 230 -13.12 -2.75 -17.69
CA GLY A 230 -12.27 -1.86 -18.49
C GLY A 230 -10.78 -2.18 -18.46
N ASN A 231 -10.13 -2.02 -19.62
CA ASN A 231 -8.68 -2.01 -19.80
C ASN A 231 -8.06 -0.73 -19.16
N MET A 232 -8.30 -0.49 -17.87
CA MET A 232 -7.60 0.59 -17.18
C MET A 232 -6.15 0.16 -17.03
N LYS A 233 -5.23 0.96 -17.59
CA LYS A 233 -3.79 0.78 -17.36
C LYS A 233 -3.56 0.82 -15.86
N ASN A 234 -3.09 -0.29 -15.30
CA ASN A 234 -2.76 -0.38 -13.90
C ASN A 234 -1.48 0.43 -13.68
N SER A 235 -1.56 1.43 -12.80
CA SER A 235 -0.35 2.11 -12.35
C SER A 235 0.15 1.42 -11.09
N TYR A 236 1.40 1.03 -11.09
CA TYR A 236 2.13 0.54 -9.93
C TYR A 236 2.88 1.68 -9.27
N LEU A 237 2.56 1.94 -8.01
CA LEU A 237 3.26 2.87 -7.14
C LEU A 237 3.88 2.10 -5.98
N SER A 238 5.15 2.34 -5.72
CA SER A 238 5.85 1.85 -4.54
C SER A 238 6.78 2.94 -4.00
N VAL A 239 6.65 3.25 -2.72
CA VAL A 239 7.49 4.19 -1.97
C VAL A 239 8.19 3.41 -0.87
N GLU A 240 9.51 3.29 -0.92
CA GLU A 240 10.28 2.48 0.02
C GLU A 240 11.44 3.24 0.67
N VAL A 241 11.71 2.95 1.93
CA VAL A 241 12.87 3.48 2.69
C VAL A 241 13.36 2.46 3.72
N SER A 242 14.66 2.39 3.96
CA SER A 242 15.23 1.51 4.98
C SER A 242 14.98 2.06 6.40
N LYS A 243 14.83 1.17 7.39
CA LYS A 243 14.73 1.57 8.80
C LYS A 243 16.01 2.25 9.27
N GLY A 244 17.18 1.81 8.78
CA GLY A 244 18.46 2.46 9.04
C GLY A 244 18.48 3.93 8.63
N ASP A 245 17.97 4.27 7.44
CA ASP A 245 17.88 5.67 6.99
C ASP A 245 16.89 6.49 7.85
N ILE A 246 15.76 5.88 8.26
CA ILE A 246 14.80 6.53 9.19
C ILE A 246 15.49 6.85 10.51
N GLN A 247 16.22 5.90 11.10
CA GLN A 247 16.94 6.12 12.36
C GLN A 247 18.03 7.19 12.22
N GLN A 248 18.77 7.20 11.10
CA GLN A 248 19.76 8.24 10.84
C GLN A 248 19.13 9.63 10.74
N TYR A 249 17.98 9.76 10.05
CA TYR A 249 17.21 11.00 10.02
C TYR A 249 16.71 11.41 11.41
N ARG A 250 16.13 10.50 12.19
CA ARG A 250 15.64 10.77 13.56
C ARG A 250 16.76 11.16 14.52
N SER A 251 17.95 10.61 14.36
CA SER A 251 19.14 10.98 15.13
C SER A 251 19.80 12.30 14.68
N GLY A 252 19.28 12.95 13.62
CA GLY A 252 19.84 14.19 13.07
C GLY A 252 21.10 14.00 12.22
N LYS A 253 21.49 12.76 11.89
CA LYS A 253 22.64 12.47 11.02
C LYS A 253 22.34 12.75 9.54
N LEU A 254 21.07 12.67 9.14
CA LEU A 254 20.60 13.07 7.82
C LEU A 254 19.71 14.30 7.94
N SER A 255 19.88 15.26 7.02
CA SER A 255 18.89 16.34 6.85
C SER A 255 17.60 15.78 6.23
N ARG A 256 16.51 16.55 6.30
CA ARG A 256 15.23 16.14 5.68
C ARG A 256 15.38 15.96 4.17
N GLU A 257 16.13 16.84 3.51
CA GLU A 257 16.38 16.79 2.06
C GLU A 257 17.19 15.54 1.69
N GLN A 258 18.22 15.22 2.49
CA GLN A 258 19.02 14.00 2.30
C GLN A 258 18.17 12.75 2.49
N PHE A 259 17.31 12.73 3.53
CA PHE A 259 16.38 11.63 3.78
C PHE A 259 15.37 11.47 2.64
N MET A 260 14.77 12.57 2.15
CA MET A 260 13.83 12.52 1.02
C MET A 260 14.48 12.01 -0.27
N GLY A 261 15.78 12.25 -0.47
CA GLY A 261 16.55 11.69 -1.58
C GLY A 261 16.87 10.20 -1.44
N LYS A 262 16.81 9.64 -0.22
CA LYS A 262 16.97 8.19 0.04
C LYS A 262 15.66 7.41 -0.16
N ILE A 263 14.51 8.07 -0.08
CA ILE A 263 13.22 7.44 -0.34
C ILE A 263 13.14 7.07 -1.82
N LYS A 264 13.07 5.77 -2.11
CA LYS A 264 12.94 5.27 -3.47
C LYS A 264 11.48 5.23 -3.87
N VAL A 265 11.14 6.01 -4.90
CA VAL A 265 9.81 6.05 -5.50
C VAL A 265 9.87 5.32 -6.83
N VAL A 266 9.15 4.21 -6.94
CA VAL A 266 8.93 3.47 -8.18
C VAL A 266 7.52 3.79 -8.64
N ASN A 267 7.40 4.54 -9.73
CA ASN A 267 6.15 4.81 -10.41
C ASN A 267 6.26 4.17 -11.80
N THR A 268 5.53 3.09 -11.98
CA THR A 268 5.58 2.27 -13.17
C THR A 268 4.17 2.08 -13.69
N GLU A 269 3.99 2.18 -14.99
CA GLU A 269 2.71 1.87 -15.63
C GLU A 269 2.83 0.51 -16.32
N SER A 270 1.75 -0.28 -16.26
CA SER A 270 1.64 -1.49 -17.05
C SER A 270 1.73 -1.13 -18.54
N THR A 271 2.72 -1.66 -19.24
CA THR A 271 2.81 -1.47 -20.68
C THR A 271 2.00 -2.56 -21.38
N THR A 272 1.11 -2.16 -22.28
CA THR A 272 0.38 -3.11 -23.15
C THR A 272 1.22 -3.57 -24.35
N GLU A 273 2.48 -3.13 -24.43
CA GLU A 273 3.40 -3.54 -25.48
C GLU A 273 3.75 -5.02 -25.31
N THR A 274 3.37 -5.83 -26.29
CA THR A 274 3.66 -7.25 -26.32
C THR A 274 5.08 -7.47 -26.82
N GLU A 275 5.98 -7.90 -25.94
CA GLU A 275 7.33 -8.31 -26.30
C GLU A 275 7.35 -9.81 -26.66
N PRO A 276 7.83 -10.20 -27.86
CA PRO A 276 7.75 -11.59 -28.33
C PRO A 276 8.45 -12.63 -27.44
N ASP A 277 9.52 -12.23 -26.75
CA ASP A 277 10.24 -13.09 -25.82
C ASP A 277 9.46 -13.35 -24.52
N LEU A 278 8.68 -12.37 -24.05
CA LEU A 278 7.79 -12.55 -22.90
C LEU A 278 6.63 -13.50 -23.20
N GLU A 279 6.06 -13.42 -24.41
CA GLU A 279 5.07 -14.37 -24.91
C GLU A 279 5.66 -15.77 -25.07
N LEU A 280 6.87 -15.88 -25.62
CA LEU A 280 7.58 -17.14 -25.76
C LEU A 280 7.80 -17.82 -24.40
N MET A 281 8.24 -17.06 -23.40
CA MET A 281 8.40 -17.54 -22.03
C MET A 281 7.07 -18.07 -21.46
N SER A 282 5.96 -17.34 -21.65
CA SER A 282 4.63 -17.80 -21.25
C SER A 282 4.29 -19.15 -21.91
N SER A 283 4.57 -19.29 -23.21
CA SER A 283 4.32 -20.53 -23.96
C SER A 283 5.15 -21.70 -23.45
N ILE A 284 6.44 -21.47 -23.16
CA ILE A 284 7.34 -22.47 -22.57
C ILE A 284 6.77 -22.98 -21.24
N PHE A 285 6.41 -22.09 -20.32
CA PHE A 285 5.89 -22.50 -19.01
C PHE A 285 4.51 -23.16 -19.12
N ASN A 286 3.65 -22.69 -20.01
CA ASN A 286 2.37 -23.36 -20.31
C ASN A 286 2.61 -24.81 -20.76
N ARG A 287 3.69 -25.09 -21.51
CA ARG A 287 4.03 -26.44 -21.96
C ARG A 287 4.65 -27.29 -20.85
N LEU A 288 5.63 -26.75 -20.12
CA LEU A 288 6.37 -27.45 -19.05
C LEU A 288 5.44 -27.92 -17.93
N TYR A 289 4.47 -27.08 -17.57
CA TYR A 289 3.52 -27.37 -16.50
C TYR A 289 2.23 -28.03 -16.98
N ARG A 290 2.22 -28.68 -18.16
CA ARG A 290 1.09 -29.56 -18.54
C ARG A 290 1.15 -30.87 -17.77
N THR A 291 0.00 -31.53 -17.67
CA THR A 291 -0.18 -32.81 -16.96
C THR A 291 0.72 -33.94 -17.45
N ASP A 292 1.18 -33.88 -18.71
CA ASP A 292 2.03 -34.91 -19.34
C ASP A 292 3.54 -34.69 -19.14
N LEU A 293 3.97 -33.45 -18.85
CA LEU A 293 5.39 -33.12 -18.64
C LEU A 293 5.72 -32.79 -17.19
N SER A 294 4.79 -32.20 -16.45
CA SER A 294 5.02 -31.88 -15.05
C SER A 294 5.02 -33.13 -14.19
N LYS A 295 5.96 -33.18 -13.24
CA LYS A 295 6.09 -34.24 -12.24
C LYS A 295 5.51 -33.86 -10.88
N THR A 296 5.13 -32.60 -10.69
CA THR A 296 4.69 -32.05 -9.41
C THR A 296 3.31 -31.40 -9.57
N TYR A 297 3.25 -30.09 -9.80
CA TYR A 297 2.01 -29.34 -10.04
C TYR A 297 1.84 -29.04 -11.53
N PHE A 298 0.61 -28.97 -12.01
CA PHE A 298 0.29 -28.65 -13.40
C PHE A 298 -0.62 -27.43 -13.49
N THR A 299 -0.64 -26.76 -14.64
CA THR A 299 -1.59 -25.69 -14.97
C THR A 299 -2.54 -26.17 -16.08
N ASN A 300 -3.82 -25.82 -15.94
CA ASN A 300 -4.79 -25.88 -17.03
C ASN A 300 -5.12 -24.49 -17.58
N ASP A 301 -4.72 -23.44 -16.85
CA ASP A 301 -5.00 -22.05 -17.17
C ASP A 301 -3.84 -21.47 -17.98
N ARG A 302 -4.14 -20.51 -18.86
CA ARG A 302 -3.13 -19.79 -19.61
C ARG A 302 -2.32 -18.92 -18.65
N ILE A 303 -1.02 -19.15 -18.62
CA ILE A 303 -0.06 -18.23 -17.98
C ILE A 303 -0.05 -16.94 -18.80
N TYR A 304 -0.30 -15.83 -18.14
CA TYR A 304 -0.20 -14.49 -18.71
C TYR A 304 0.85 -13.69 -17.92
N TYR A 305 1.26 -12.55 -18.47
CA TYR A 305 2.25 -11.69 -17.83
C TYR A 305 1.81 -10.23 -17.86
N GLU A 306 2.39 -9.46 -16.96
CA GLU A 306 2.29 -8.01 -16.91
C GLU A 306 3.69 -7.40 -16.94
N ARG A 307 3.95 -6.58 -17.96
CA ARG A 307 5.21 -5.84 -18.08
C ARG A 307 5.09 -4.52 -17.34
N LEU A 308 5.98 -4.34 -16.37
CA LEU A 308 6.10 -3.13 -15.56
C LEU A 308 7.39 -2.42 -15.96
N LYS A 309 7.25 -1.26 -16.64
CA LYS A 309 8.37 -0.44 -17.07
C LYS A 309 9.37 -0.11 -15.93
N ASP A 310 10.64 -0.40 -16.14
CA ASP A 310 11.75 -0.16 -15.19
C ASP A 310 11.68 -0.98 -13.89
N PHE A 311 10.69 -1.87 -13.75
CA PHE A 311 10.58 -2.82 -12.64
C PHE A 311 10.88 -4.24 -13.10
N GLY A 312 10.30 -4.66 -14.24
CA GLY A 312 10.46 -6.00 -14.77
C GLY A 312 9.16 -6.59 -15.28
N VAL A 313 9.00 -7.90 -15.14
CA VAL A 313 7.82 -8.63 -15.62
C VAL A 313 7.33 -9.58 -14.54
N ILE A 314 6.01 -9.66 -14.39
CA ILE A 314 5.33 -10.58 -13.48
C ILE A 314 4.53 -11.57 -14.32
N TYR A 315 4.83 -12.86 -14.17
CA TYR A 315 4.04 -13.95 -14.73
C TYR A 315 3.06 -14.44 -13.68
N TYR A 316 1.78 -14.48 -14.05
CA TYR A 316 0.72 -15.00 -13.19
C TYR A 316 0.39 -16.42 -13.63
N MET A 317 0.52 -17.35 -12.70
CA MET A 317 0.27 -18.78 -12.94
C MET A 317 -0.63 -19.34 -11.85
N LYS A 318 -1.58 -20.20 -12.23
CA LYS A 318 -2.39 -20.97 -11.29
C LYS A 318 -2.09 -22.44 -11.47
N VAL A 319 -1.64 -23.10 -10.41
CA VAL A 319 -1.22 -24.50 -10.47
C VAL A 319 -2.08 -25.39 -9.58
N TYR A 320 -2.21 -26.64 -9.99
CA TYR A 320 -3.02 -27.67 -9.38
C TYR A 320 -2.15 -28.90 -9.13
N SER A 321 -2.33 -29.57 -8.00
CA SER A 321 -1.70 -30.88 -7.75
C SER A 321 -2.67 -32.04 -8.05
N SER A 322 -3.97 -31.76 -8.11
CA SER A 322 -5.03 -32.75 -8.22
C SER A 322 -6.26 -32.19 -8.91
N ASN A 323 -7.01 -33.05 -9.60
CA ASN A 323 -8.37 -32.80 -10.09
C ASN A 323 -9.39 -33.45 -9.15
N TYR A 324 -10.54 -32.81 -8.97
CA TYR A 324 -11.67 -33.39 -8.25
C TYR A 324 -12.41 -34.39 -9.16
N LEU A 325 -12.69 -35.59 -8.68
CA LEU A 325 -13.50 -36.58 -9.41
C LEU A 325 -14.99 -36.35 -9.15
N LYS A 326 -15.86 -37.02 -9.91
CA LYS A 326 -17.32 -36.86 -9.74
C LYS A 326 -17.80 -37.33 -8.36
N GLU A 327 -17.08 -38.26 -7.75
CA GLU A 327 -17.39 -38.81 -6.43
C GLU A 327 -16.82 -37.93 -5.32
N PRO A 328 -17.62 -37.56 -4.30
CA PRO A 328 -17.15 -36.68 -3.25
C PRO A 328 -15.96 -37.24 -2.48
N GLY A 329 -14.89 -36.46 -2.34
CA GLY A 329 -13.70 -36.83 -1.56
C GLY A 329 -12.66 -37.68 -2.32
N HIS A 330 -12.88 -37.94 -3.61
CA HIS A 330 -11.95 -38.66 -4.47
C HIS A 330 -11.23 -37.73 -5.44
N HIS A 331 -9.91 -37.89 -5.55
CA HIS A 331 -9.05 -37.03 -6.35
C HIS A 331 -8.19 -37.82 -7.34
N SER A 332 -7.82 -37.17 -8.43
CA SER A 332 -6.82 -37.67 -9.37
C SER A 332 -5.61 -36.74 -9.39
N MET A 333 -4.41 -37.30 -9.25
CA MET A 333 -3.14 -36.56 -9.31
C MET A 333 -2.35 -37.02 -10.56
N PRO A 334 -2.65 -36.46 -11.74
CA PRO A 334 -2.13 -36.96 -13.02
C PRO A 334 -0.61 -36.88 -13.14
N THR A 335 0.03 -35.89 -12.53
CA THR A 335 1.49 -35.67 -12.57
C THR A 335 2.29 -36.77 -11.89
N VAL A 336 1.68 -37.50 -10.95
CA VAL A 336 2.26 -38.65 -10.24
C VAL A 336 1.56 -39.97 -10.59
N GLY A 337 0.62 -39.95 -11.54
CA GLY A 337 -0.11 -41.15 -11.98
C GLY A 337 -1.02 -41.78 -10.93
N LEU A 338 -1.43 -41.03 -9.89
CA LEU A 338 -2.34 -41.54 -8.86
C LEU A 338 -3.79 -41.23 -9.24
N LEU A 339 -4.64 -42.26 -9.21
CA LEU A 339 -6.07 -42.15 -9.43
C LEU A 339 -6.78 -42.55 -8.14
N ASP A 340 -7.95 -41.94 -7.91
CA ASP A 340 -8.86 -42.32 -6.83
C ASP A 340 -8.26 -42.21 -5.41
N VAL A 341 -7.44 -41.19 -5.18
CA VAL A 341 -6.86 -40.94 -3.85
C VAL A 341 -7.85 -40.21 -2.96
N ASN A 342 -7.91 -40.61 -1.69
CA ASN A 342 -8.70 -39.91 -0.68
C ASN A 342 -8.05 -38.55 -0.33
N GLN A 343 -8.80 -37.69 0.35
CA GLN A 343 -8.34 -36.36 0.76
C GLN A 343 -7.05 -36.39 1.60
N GLN A 344 -6.91 -37.33 2.54
CA GLN A 344 -5.72 -37.39 3.43
C GLN A 344 -4.45 -37.77 2.67
N GLU A 345 -4.54 -38.76 1.78
CA GLU A 345 -3.44 -39.19 0.91
C GLU A 345 -3.05 -38.10 -0.06
N ARG A 346 -4.05 -37.43 -0.65
CA ARG A 346 -3.85 -36.26 -1.50
C ARG A 346 -3.07 -35.19 -0.75
N ASP A 347 -3.54 -34.77 0.42
CA ASP A 347 -2.94 -33.66 1.18
C ASP A 347 -1.51 -33.96 1.62
N LYS A 348 -1.25 -35.20 2.05
CA LYS A 348 0.10 -35.68 2.32
C LYS A 348 0.99 -35.56 1.07
N LYS A 349 0.50 -36.01 -0.09
CA LYS A 349 1.24 -35.94 -1.35
C LYS A 349 1.45 -34.50 -1.82
N VAL A 350 0.46 -33.62 -1.68
CA VAL A 350 0.63 -32.19 -2.02
C VAL A 350 1.76 -31.57 -1.20
N LYS A 351 1.80 -31.86 0.11
CA LYS A 351 2.86 -31.36 1.00
C LYS A 351 4.25 -31.91 0.64
N GLU A 352 4.34 -33.17 0.22
CA GLU A 352 5.58 -33.79 -0.26
C GLU A 352 6.05 -33.18 -1.60
N LEU A 353 5.12 -32.82 -2.50
CA LEU A 353 5.43 -32.28 -3.82
C LEU A 353 5.81 -30.79 -3.82
N LEU A 354 5.36 -30.02 -2.82
CA LEU A 354 5.65 -28.57 -2.74
C LEU A 354 7.15 -28.21 -2.77
N PRO A 355 8.04 -28.80 -1.95
CA PRO A 355 9.46 -28.49 -2.02
C PRO A 355 10.10 -28.86 -3.37
N LEU A 356 9.65 -29.97 -3.98
CA LEU A 356 10.11 -30.39 -5.31
C LEU A 356 9.66 -29.37 -6.38
N PHE A 357 8.43 -28.89 -6.29
CA PHE A 357 7.92 -27.84 -7.17
C PHE A 357 8.67 -26.53 -7.02
N GLU A 358 8.99 -26.10 -5.79
CA GLU A 358 9.79 -24.90 -5.53
C GLU A 358 11.19 -24.99 -6.11
N GLU A 359 11.79 -26.17 -6.13
CA GLU A 359 13.09 -26.40 -6.78
C GLU A 359 12.96 -26.39 -8.31
N ASP A 360 12.02 -27.19 -8.84
CA ASP A 360 11.77 -27.31 -10.28
C ASP A 360 11.43 -25.95 -10.91
N ILE A 361 10.59 -25.14 -10.26
CA ILE A 361 10.22 -23.81 -10.77
C ILE A 361 11.42 -22.88 -10.83
N LYS A 362 12.31 -22.89 -9.82
CA LYS A 362 13.54 -22.08 -9.85
C LYS A 362 14.47 -22.52 -10.98
N GLN A 363 14.65 -23.83 -11.14
CA GLN A 363 15.49 -24.37 -12.21
C GLN A 363 14.91 -24.01 -13.59
N ASN A 364 13.61 -24.17 -13.79
CA ASN A 364 12.94 -23.79 -15.03
C ASN A 364 13.05 -22.27 -15.29
N ILE A 365 12.86 -21.42 -14.27
CA ILE A 365 13.05 -19.96 -14.42
C ILE A 365 14.50 -19.64 -14.78
N LEU A 366 15.48 -20.33 -14.21
CA LEU A 366 16.88 -20.10 -14.53
C LEU A 366 17.24 -20.54 -15.96
N ASP A 367 16.83 -21.75 -16.34
CA ASP A 367 17.19 -22.38 -17.62
C ASP A 367 16.49 -21.72 -18.82
N TYR A 368 15.25 -21.27 -18.63
CA TYR A 368 14.47 -20.58 -19.66
C TYR A 368 14.51 -19.06 -19.51
N GLY A 369 14.88 -18.50 -18.34
CA GLY A 369 14.99 -17.06 -18.07
C GLY A 369 15.84 -16.31 -19.10
N ARG A 370 16.85 -17.00 -19.65
CA ARG A 370 17.71 -16.53 -20.73
C ARG A 370 16.99 -16.16 -22.04
N THR A 371 15.77 -16.64 -22.25
CA THR A 371 15.00 -16.27 -23.44
C THR A 371 14.45 -14.86 -23.34
N VAL A 372 14.31 -14.30 -22.13
CA VAL A 372 13.79 -12.96 -21.89
C VAL A 372 14.93 -11.95 -22.00
N LYS A 373 15.10 -11.38 -23.20
CA LYS A 373 16.16 -10.42 -23.53
C LYS A 373 15.71 -8.98 -23.34
N SER A 374 14.41 -8.74 -23.24
CA SER A 374 13.82 -7.40 -23.06
C SER A 374 14.02 -6.81 -21.66
N LEU A 375 14.43 -7.62 -20.68
CA LEU A 375 14.68 -7.16 -19.32
C LEU A 375 16.04 -6.48 -19.18
N LYS A 376 16.05 -5.29 -18.59
CA LYS A 376 17.26 -4.56 -18.19
C LYS A 376 17.88 -5.20 -16.95
N GLU A 377 19.18 -5.01 -16.74
CA GLU A 377 19.93 -5.65 -15.64
C GLU A 377 19.38 -5.40 -14.23
N ASN A 378 18.76 -4.23 -14.02
CA ASN A 378 18.15 -3.81 -12.76
C ASN A 378 16.70 -4.30 -12.58
N GLU A 379 16.09 -4.87 -13.60
CA GLU A 379 14.72 -5.35 -13.57
C GLU A 379 14.63 -6.79 -13.02
N VAL A 380 13.42 -7.19 -12.63
CA VAL A 380 13.14 -8.45 -11.94
C VAL A 380 12.17 -9.30 -12.77
N LEU A 381 12.49 -10.58 -12.93
CA LEU A 381 11.58 -11.60 -13.41
C LEU A 381 10.87 -12.22 -12.20
N THR A 382 9.56 -12.06 -12.12
CA THR A 382 8.73 -12.56 -11.00
C THR A 382 7.70 -13.54 -11.52
N PHE A 383 7.49 -14.63 -10.80
CA PHE A 383 6.37 -15.55 -10.99
C PHE A 383 5.49 -15.50 -9.74
N ASP A 384 4.26 -15.04 -9.90
CA ASP A 384 3.21 -15.08 -8.89
C ASP A 384 2.33 -16.31 -9.13
N ILE A 385 2.47 -17.28 -8.24
CA ILE A 385 1.94 -18.63 -8.42
C ILE A 385 0.85 -18.87 -7.38
N LYS A 386 -0.39 -18.96 -7.85
CA LYS A 386 -1.51 -19.39 -7.02
C LYS A 386 -1.53 -20.92 -6.93
N LEU A 387 -1.36 -21.43 -5.72
CA LEU A 387 -1.33 -22.86 -5.47
C LEU A 387 -2.73 -23.46 -5.39
N THR A 388 -2.79 -24.79 -5.46
CA THR A 388 -4.02 -25.55 -5.28
C THR A 388 -4.62 -25.28 -3.91
N LYS A 389 -5.96 -25.32 -3.82
CA LYS A 389 -6.61 -25.21 -2.51
C LYS A 389 -6.39 -26.49 -1.70
N CYS A 390 -5.99 -26.34 -0.44
CA CYS A 390 -5.67 -27.45 0.43
C CYS A 390 -5.88 -27.02 1.90
N GLU A 391 -7.13 -27.07 2.35
CA GLU A 391 -7.53 -26.61 3.67
C GLU A 391 -6.85 -27.46 4.77
N GLY A 392 -6.12 -26.81 5.68
CA GLY A 392 -5.43 -27.47 6.78
C GLY A 392 -4.16 -28.24 6.38
N CYS A 393 -3.72 -28.14 5.12
CA CYS A 393 -2.50 -28.80 4.66
C CYS A 393 -1.22 -28.07 5.12
N GLY A 394 -1.35 -26.80 5.55
CA GLY A 394 -0.22 -25.96 5.92
C GLY A 394 0.67 -25.59 4.73
N ILE A 395 0.11 -25.62 3.52
CA ILE A 395 0.77 -25.10 2.31
C ILE A 395 0.31 -23.65 2.10
N PRO A 396 1.17 -22.78 1.53
CA PRO A 396 0.77 -21.41 1.28
C PRO A 396 -0.29 -21.31 0.19
N THR A 397 -1.09 -20.24 0.21
CA THR A 397 -2.09 -19.96 -0.83
C THR A 397 -1.43 -19.53 -2.14
N ASN A 398 -0.38 -18.72 -2.03
CA ASN A 398 0.40 -18.20 -3.16
C ASN A 398 1.89 -18.40 -2.89
N LEU A 399 2.67 -18.47 -3.95
CA LEU A 399 4.12 -18.57 -3.95
C LEU A 399 4.67 -17.53 -4.95
N GLU A 400 5.44 -16.56 -4.48
CA GLU A 400 6.14 -15.59 -5.34
C GLU A 400 7.60 -16.03 -5.48
N VAL A 401 8.05 -16.26 -6.71
CA VAL A 401 9.45 -16.61 -7.02
C VAL A 401 10.05 -15.54 -7.92
N SER A 402 11.13 -14.89 -7.45
CA SER A 402 11.68 -13.71 -8.11
C SER A 402 13.20 -13.80 -8.27
N ILE A 403 13.71 -13.33 -9.41
CA ILE A 403 15.15 -13.24 -9.71
C ILE A 403 15.47 -11.96 -10.50
N LYS A 404 16.60 -11.32 -10.21
CA LYS A 404 17.07 -10.14 -10.97
C LYS A 404 17.60 -10.57 -12.34
N ALA A 405 17.33 -9.77 -13.37
CA ALA A 405 17.82 -10.02 -14.72
C ALA A 405 19.36 -10.04 -14.81
N SER A 406 20.06 -9.22 -14.01
CA SER A 406 21.53 -9.27 -13.89
C SER A 406 22.05 -10.65 -13.49
N VAL A 407 21.38 -11.37 -12.58
CA VAL A 407 21.77 -12.72 -12.18
C VAL A 407 21.57 -13.72 -13.33
N LEU A 408 20.47 -13.60 -14.08
CA LEU A 408 20.24 -14.42 -15.27
C LEU A 408 21.34 -14.17 -16.33
N ASN A 409 21.72 -12.91 -16.54
CA ASN A 409 22.78 -12.53 -17.48
C ASN A 409 24.15 -13.06 -17.03
N ASP A 410 24.48 -12.96 -15.73
CA ASP A 410 25.72 -13.48 -15.19
C ASP A 410 25.80 -15.01 -15.29
N TYR A 411 24.68 -15.72 -15.09
CA TYR A 411 24.61 -17.16 -15.32
C TYR A 411 24.78 -17.51 -16.80
N ASN A 412 24.10 -16.79 -17.70
CA ASN A 412 24.18 -17.01 -19.15
C ASN A 412 25.59 -16.78 -19.72
N THR A 413 26.34 -15.86 -19.12
CA THR A 413 27.73 -15.57 -19.49
C THR A 413 28.75 -16.46 -18.77
N GLY A 414 28.29 -17.37 -17.90
CA GLY A 414 29.14 -18.29 -17.14
C GLY A 414 29.91 -17.62 -16.00
N LYS A 415 29.58 -16.39 -15.61
CA LYS A 415 30.22 -15.69 -14.48
C LYS A 415 29.85 -16.29 -13.12
N ILE A 416 28.66 -16.88 -13.02
CA ILE A 416 28.19 -17.59 -11.81
C ILE A 416 27.76 -19.01 -12.17
N THR A 417 27.93 -19.95 -11.24
CA THR A 417 27.46 -21.33 -11.42
C THR A 417 25.94 -21.44 -11.26
N LYS A 418 25.37 -22.59 -11.65
CA LYS A 418 23.94 -22.86 -11.49
C LYS A 418 23.51 -22.75 -10.02
N GLU A 419 24.28 -23.32 -9.10
CA GLU A 419 24.03 -23.28 -7.66
C GLU A 419 24.14 -21.85 -7.13
N GLY A 420 25.14 -21.11 -7.62
CA GLY A 420 25.32 -19.68 -7.34
C GLY A 420 24.09 -18.88 -7.73
N ALA A 421 23.55 -19.10 -8.93
CA ALA A 421 22.34 -18.43 -9.40
C ALA A 421 21.08 -18.85 -8.62
N LEU A 422 20.89 -20.16 -8.36
CA LEU A 422 19.76 -20.69 -7.59
C LEU A 422 19.69 -20.10 -6.18
N SER A 423 20.83 -19.83 -5.55
CA SER A 423 20.89 -19.19 -4.22
C SER A 423 20.44 -17.73 -4.20
N LYS A 424 20.36 -17.06 -5.36
CA LYS A 424 19.95 -15.65 -5.48
C LYS A 424 18.45 -15.47 -5.72
N PHE A 425 17.69 -16.56 -5.87
CA PHE A 425 16.23 -16.49 -5.94
C PHE A 425 15.64 -16.01 -4.62
N MET A 426 14.70 -15.08 -4.71
CA MET A 426 13.86 -14.70 -3.57
C MET A 426 12.56 -15.49 -3.67
N VAL A 427 12.19 -16.19 -2.59
CA VAL A 427 10.92 -16.91 -2.50
C VAL A 427 10.11 -16.32 -1.37
N LYS A 428 8.88 -15.90 -1.66
CA LYS A 428 7.91 -15.50 -0.65
C LYS A 428 6.74 -16.47 -0.67
N ARG A 429 6.36 -16.95 0.50
CA ARG A 429 5.19 -17.81 0.70
C ARG A 429 4.07 -16.97 1.30
N GLY A 430 2.88 -17.07 0.72
CA GLY A 430 1.68 -16.45 1.28
C GLY A 430 1.20 -17.15 2.55
N GLU A 431 0.04 -16.73 3.04
CA GLU A 431 -0.62 -17.36 4.20
C GLU A 431 -0.89 -18.85 3.93
N ASN A 432 -0.64 -19.66 4.96
CA ASN A 432 -0.94 -21.08 4.93
C ASN A 432 -2.46 -21.31 4.91
N GLN A 433 -2.88 -22.28 4.11
CA GLN A 433 -4.26 -22.75 4.00
C GLN A 433 -4.58 -23.85 5.01
#